data_AF-A0A836P1U9-F1
#
_entry.id   AF-A0A836P1U9-F1
#
_cell.length_a   1.000
_cell.length_b   1.000
_cell.length_c   1.000
_cell.angle_alpha   90.00
_cell.angle_beta   90.00
_cell.angle_gamma   90.00
#
_symmetry.space_group_name_H-M   'P 1'
#
loop_
_entity.id
_entity.type
_entity.pdbx_description
1 polymer ?
#
loop_
_entity_poly.entity_id
_entity_poly.type
_entity_poly.pdbx_seq_one_letter_code
_entity_poly.pdbx_strand_id
1 'polypeptide(L)'
;SMATSSSLNVSYMADTVILLRFFEAKGRIRKALSVIKNRSGAHEDAIRELRVGSNGLQLSQPLEKFHGVLTGTPQFVGDEEPLLDRPLDYL
;
A
#
# COMPACT_ATOMS: atom_id res chain seq x y z
N SER A 1 1.49 -28.96 -22.22
CA SER A 1 1.85 -29.40 -20.86
C SER A 1 2.14 -28.16 -20.04
N MET A 2 1.20 -27.74 -19.19
CA MET A 2 1.33 -26.57 -18.31
C MET A 2 2.24 -26.94 -17.14
N ALA A 3 3.35 -26.22 -16.97
CA ALA A 3 4.16 -26.31 -15.76
C ALA A 3 3.36 -25.71 -14.60
N THR A 4 2.75 -26.55 -13.77
CA THR A 4 2.33 -26.17 -12.42
C THR A 4 3.60 -25.94 -11.61
N SER A 5 4.04 -24.67 -11.51
CA SER A 5 4.93 -24.31 -10.42
C SER A 5 4.16 -24.60 -9.13
N SER A 6 4.63 -25.57 -8.35
CA SER A 6 4.18 -25.72 -6.98
C SER A 6 4.61 -24.45 -6.26
N SER A 7 3.70 -23.47 -6.16
CA SER A 7 3.94 -22.25 -5.40
C SER A 7 4.04 -22.66 -3.93
N LEU A 8 5.25 -22.98 -3.48
CA LEU A 8 5.53 -23.26 -2.08
C LEU A 8 5.14 -22.00 -1.30
N ASN A 9 4.09 -22.12 -0.47
CA ASN A 9 3.66 -21.01 0.37
C ASN A 9 4.60 -20.93 1.60
N VAL A 10 5.76 -20.30 1.40
CA VAL A 10 6.82 -20.13 2.40
C VAL A 10 6.32 -19.39 3.66
N SER A 11 5.22 -18.63 3.56
CA SER A 11 4.63 -17.88 4.68
C SER A 11 4.19 -18.77 5.86
N TYR A 12 3.92 -20.07 5.63
CA TYR A 12 3.58 -21.00 6.71
C TYR A 12 4.76 -21.24 7.67
N MET A 13 5.99 -21.26 7.14
CA MET A 13 7.21 -21.47 7.92
C MET A 13 7.70 -20.21 8.62
N ALA A 14 7.28 -19.03 8.16
CA ALA A 14 7.72 -17.76 8.73
C ALA A 14 6.98 -17.41 10.03
N ASP A 15 7.69 -16.84 11.00
CA ASP A 15 7.08 -16.30 12.22
C ASP A 15 6.48 -14.91 11.99
N THR A 16 7.11 -14.12 11.11
CA THR A 16 6.64 -12.79 10.70
C THR A 16 6.55 -12.71 9.18
N VAL A 17 5.46 -12.13 8.68
CA VAL A 17 5.27 -11.86 7.25
C VAL A 17 4.98 -10.38 7.08
N ILE A 18 5.87 -9.70 6.34
CA ILE A 18 5.68 -8.31 5.90
C ILE A 18 5.34 -8.34 4.42
N LEU A 19 4.25 -7.67 4.06
CA LEU A 19 3.83 -7.49 2.68
C LEU A 19 4.25 -6.10 2.20
N LEU A 20 4.96 -6.07 1.07
CA LEU A 20 5.25 -4.86 0.32
C LEU A 20 4.45 -4.87 -0.98
N ARG A 21 3.78 -3.75 -1.28
CA ARG A 21 3.02 -3.59 -2.52
C ARG A 21 3.37 -2.25 -3.16
N PHE A 22 3.69 -2.26 -4.45
CA PHE A 22 3.74 -1.01 -5.20
C PHE A 22 2.34 -0.53 -5.51
N PHE A 23 2.15 0.79 -5.52
CA PHE A 23 0.93 1.43 -5.97
C PHE A 23 1.22 2.78 -6.62
N GLU A 24 0.35 3.21 -7.52
CA GLU A 24 0.39 4.55 -8.09
C GLU A 24 -0.51 5.50 -7.28
N ALA A 25 -0.02 6.70 -6.97
CA ALA A 25 -0.87 7.80 -6.57
C ALA A 25 -0.25 9.13 -7.02
N LYS A 26 -1.09 10.02 -7.58
CA LYS A 26 -0.69 11.33 -8.10
C LYS A 26 0.52 11.23 -9.07
N GLY A 27 0.48 10.25 -9.98
CA GLY A 27 1.53 10.04 -11.00
C GLY A 27 2.87 9.56 -10.45
N ARG A 28 2.91 9.00 -9.23
CA ARG A 28 4.13 8.48 -8.61
C ARG A 28 3.96 7.02 -8.19
N ILE A 29 4.99 6.23 -8.43
CA ILE A 29 5.10 4.87 -7.87
C ILE A 29 5.52 4.97 -6.40
N ARG A 30 4.75 4.35 -5.52
CA ARG A 30 4.90 4.37 -4.07
C ARG A 30 4.89 2.95 -3.53
N LYS A 31 5.39 2.75 -2.32
CA LYS A 31 5.42 1.44 -1.65
C LYS A 31 4.52 1.47 -0.43
N ALA A 32 3.58 0.53 -0.34
CA ALA A 32 2.83 0.23 0.86
C ALA A 32 3.51 -0.91 1.62
N LEU A 33 3.46 -0.86 2.94
CA LEU A 33 3.93 -1.88 3.87
C LEU A 33 2.78 -2.25 4.82
N SER A 34 2.60 -3.54 5.05
CA SER A 34 1.71 -4.09 6.07
C SER A 34 2.36 -5.31 6.70
N VAL A 35 2.15 -5.52 8.00
CA VAL A 35 2.41 -6.82 8.61
C VAL A 35 1.16 -7.68 8.41
N ILE A 36 1.33 -8.90 7.90
CA ILE A 36 0.22 -9.85 7.61
C ILE A 36 0.20 -10.99 8.63
N LYS A 37 1.34 -11.26 9.28
CA LYS A 37 1.48 -12.30 10.29
C LYS A 37 2.58 -11.91 11.28
N ASN A 38 2.32 -12.14 12.56
CA ASN A 38 3.31 -12.14 13.63
C ASN A 38 2.92 -13.22 14.66
N ARG A 39 3.71 -14.29 14.79
CA ARG A 39 3.44 -15.37 15.77
C ARG A 39 3.83 -15.00 17.20
N SER A 40 4.69 -14.00 17.37
CA SER A 40 5.22 -13.59 18.66
C SER A 40 4.29 -12.62 19.41
N GLY A 41 3.16 -12.23 18.81
CA GLY A 41 2.17 -11.35 19.41
C GLY A 41 1.42 -10.50 18.40
N ALA A 42 0.72 -9.48 18.91
CA ALA A 42 0.01 -8.53 18.07
C ALA A 42 0.98 -7.79 17.12
N HIS A 43 0.47 -7.42 15.95
CA HIS A 43 1.10 -6.48 15.06
C HIS A 43 0.09 -5.39 14.69
N GLU A 44 0.60 -4.28 14.18
CA GLU A 44 -0.25 -3.22 13.66
C GLU A 44 -1.11 -3.73 12.49
N ASP A 45 -2.39 -3.38 12.47
CA ASP A 45 -3.38 -3.74 11.44
C ASP A 45 -3.51 -2.67 10.33
N ALA A 46 -2.66 -1.65 10.38
CA ALA A 46 -2.62 -0.56 9.41
C ALA A 46 -1.71 -0.86 8.21
N ILE A 47 -2.06 -0.25 7.08
CA ILE A 47 -1.21 -0.18 5.88
C ILE A 47 -0.57 1.21 5.85
N ARG A 48 0.75 1.27 5.75
CA ARG A 48 1.53 2.53 5.73
C ARG A 48 2.35 2.66 4.46
N GLU A 49 2.58 3.89 4.00
CA GLU A 49 3.57 4.13 2.94
C GLU A 49 4.98 4.00 3.50
N LEU A 50 5.83 3.21 2.83
CA LEU A 50 7.25 3.08 3.10
C LEU A 50 8.06 4.00 2.18
N ARG A 51 8.85 4.89 2.78
CA ARG A 51 9.88 5.67 2.08
C ARG A 51 11.27 5.23 2.51
N VAL A 52 12.18 5.22 1.54
CA VAL A 52 13.61 4.98 1.77
C VAL A 52 14.32 6.28 1.43
N GLY A 53 14.90 6.92 2.44
CA GLY A 53 15.64 8.16 2.28
C GLY A 53 17.08 8.03 2.78
N SER A 54 17.84 9.12 2.70
CA SER A 54 19.21 9.20 3.22
C SER A 54 19.32 8.87 4.71
N ASN A 55 18.24 9.09 5.47
CA ASN A 55 18.17 8.85 6.92
C ASN A 55 17.57 7.47 7.26
N GLY A 56 17.45 6.57 6.29
CA GLY A 56 16.90 5.22 6.47
C GLY A 56 15.43 5.08 6.07
N LEU A 57 14.74 4.15 6.73
CA LEU A 57 13.34 3.81 6.45
C LEU A 57 12.38 4.71 7.23
N GLN A 58 11.33 5.17 6.56
CA GLN A 58 10.29 6.03 7.13
C GLN A 58 8.91 5.47 6.78
N LEU A 59 8.00 5.48 7.75
CA LEU A 59 6.61 5.08 7.58
C LEU A 59 5.68 6.30 7.70
N SER A 60 4.70 6.41 6.81
CA SER A 60 3.64 7.43 6.93
C SER A 60 2.66 7.11 8.05
N GLN A 61 1.69 8.01 8.28
CA GLN A 61 0.42 7.65 8.91
C GLN A 61 -0.32 6.55 8.13
N PRO A 62 -1.29 5.84 8.73
CA PRO A 62 -2.12 4.87 8.01
C PRO A 62 -2.73 5.47 6.73
N LEU A 63 -2.81 4.67 5.68
CA LEU A 63 -3.36 5.08 4.38
C LEU A 63 -4.91 5.07 4.38
N GLU A 64 -5.53 5.75 5.34
CA GLU A 64 -6.98 5.71 5.62
C GLU A 64 -7.83 6.19 4.43
N LYS A 65 -7.29 7.11 3.63
CA LYS A 65 -7.96 7.67 2.44
C LYS A 65 -7.78 6.82 1.18
N PHE A 66 -7.33 5.57 1.30
CA PHE A 66 -7.17 4.66 0.17
C PHE A 66 -7.85 3.32 0.43
N HIS A 67 -8.61 2.83 -0.55
CA HIS A 67 -9.12 1.48 -0.59
C HIS A 67 -8.32 0.62 -1.58
N GLY A 68 -8.23 -0.68 -1.33
CA GLY A 68 -7.61 -1.62 -2.27
C GLY A 68 -6.09 -1.50 -2.41
N VAL A 69 -5.37 -0.91 -1.43
CA VAL A 69 -3.91 -0.71 -1.50
C VAL A 69 -3.14 -2.02 -1.78
N LEU A 70 -3.53 -3.12 -1.15
CA LEU A 70 -2.87 -4.41 -1.35
C LEU A 70 -3.20 -5.05 -2.70
N THR A 71 -4.17 -4.54 -3.46
CA THR A 71 -4.45 -5.01 -4.83
C THR A 71 -3.44 -4.47 -5.83
N GLY A 72 -2.73 -3.38 -5.51
CA GLY A 72 -1.79 -2.69 -6.39
C GLY A 72 -2.41 -1.55 -7.22
N THR A 73 -3.75 -1.48 -7.28
CA THR A 73 -4.51 -0.40 -7.93
C THR A 73 -5.44 0.25 -6.91
N PRO A 74 -4.90 1.06 -5.98
CA PRO A 74 -5.72 1.67 -4.94
C PRO A 74 -6.65 2.73 -5.52
N GLN A 75 -7.81 2.86 -4.89
CA GLN A 75 -8.75 3.94 -5.12
C GLN A 75 -8.65 4.94 -3.98
N PHE A 76 -8.47 6.22 -4.29
CA PHE A 76 -8.54 7.29 -3.29
C PHE A 76 -10.01 7.51 -2.91
N VAL A 77 -10.30 7.58 -1.62
CA VAL A 77 -11.65 7.74 -1.05
C VAL A 77 -11.73 8.93 -0.08
N GLY A 78 -10.70 9.77 -0.03
CA GLY A 78 -10.74 11.03 0.72
C GLY A 78 -11.54 12.10 -0.01
N ASP A 79 -11.75 13.24 0.65
CA ASP A 79 -12.46 14.39 0.08
C ASP A 79 -11.88 14.74 -1.31
N GLU A 80 -12.73 14.63 -2.33
CA GLU A 80 -12.42 15.04 -3.68
C GLU A 80 -12.57 16.57 -3.76
N GLU A 81 -11.58 17.30 -3.24
CA GLU A 81 -11.44 18.69 -3.65
C GLU A 81 -11.20 18.72 -5.16
N PRO A 82 -12.03 19.44 -5.92
CA PRO A 82 -11.84 19.56 -7.36
C PRO A 82 -10.43 20.05 -7.67
N LEU A 83 -9.76 19.40 -8.63
CA LEU A 83 -8.46 19.86 -9.16
C LEU A 83 -8.53 21.27 -9.76
N LEU A 84 -9.74 21.73 -10.08
CA LEU A 84 -10.03 23.08 -10.57
C LEU A 84 -11.06 23.71 -9.64
N ASP A 85 -10.61 24.71 -8.89
CA ASP A 85 -11.50 25.61 -8.19
C ASP A 85 -12.18 26.50 -9.25
N ARG A 86 -13.51 26.37 -9.35
CA ARG A 86 -14.41 27.16 -10.22
C ARG A 86 -14.50 26.76 -11.70
N PRO A 87 -15.72 26.72 -12.29
CA PRO A 87 -15.88 26.75 -13.73
C PRO A 87 -15.15 27.96 -14.31
N LEU A 88 -14.52 27.81 -15.47
CA LEU A 88 -14.22 28.98 -16.29
C LEU A 88 -15.57 29.62 -16.59
N ASP A 89 -15.83 30.76 -15.95
CA ASP A 89 -16.92 31.67 -16.30
C ASP A 89 -16.65 32.13 -17.75
N TYR A 90 -16.98 31.27 -18.72
CA TYR A 90 -17.13 31.66 -20.11
C TYR A 90 -18.54 32.23 -20.24
N LEU A 91 -18.57 33.54 -20.52
CA LEU A 91 -19.71 34.46 -20.71
C LEU A 91 -20.02 35.33 -19.49
#